data_AF-A0AAV7JU18-F1
#
_entry.id   AF-A0AAV7JU18-F1
#
_cell.length_a   1.000
_cell.length_b   1.000
_cell.length_c   1.000
_cell.angle_alpha   90.00
_cell.angle_beta   90.00
_cell.angle_gamma   90.00
#
_symmetry.space_group_name_H-M   'P 1'
#
loop_
_entity.id
_entity.type
_entity.pdbx_description
1 polymer ?
#
loop_
_entity_poly.entity_id
_entity_poly.type
_entity_poly.pdbx_seq_one_letter_code
_entity_poly.pdbx_strand_id
1 'polypeptide(L)'
;MFQIFILFIISSNCLSYGSGSINDTLILSNASDISITNTLLNDEFPLNIDSDLQTVSFNDTITSVLQPTDEWQTIQPNQSIPAGCDIRINLQTGKKEAKWSADRNTDKFRVKSQLNEENNIPVSMYDPFKSSEFASIIQTENYNTTIKLIELVSSTENTTDVLQNLDELELMLSDGDLALSISNTEHFTLLINLLNNANFNVSSATCLVLGSMWQNNQQIQLIAIEQKVLPTLIQLFQNFKRVNYDINSLLFSTSTLLRGLPYGLGIYYFTNYNIARLLTDIIVNNRGNYRIISKVVRFTEYLLEEFENEDDTELELKIREMIETIHSSDYCAALQEIIQLEEIRLEYRVELSQITSKICSAY
;
A
#
# COMPACT_ATOMS: atom_id res chain seq x y z
N MET A 1 19.53 45.42 62.77
CA MET A 1 19.57 46.87 62.50
C MET A 1 19.41 47.04 60.99
N PHE A 2 18.20 47.40 60.52
CA PHE A 2 17.84 47.78 59.12
C PHE A 2 18.16 46.76 57.99
N GLN A 3 17.48 46.63 56.83
CA GLN A 3 16.12 46.89 56.28
C GLN A 3 16.10 46.15 54.90
N ILE A 4 15.03 45.79 54.17
CA ILE A 4 13.54 45.91 54.24
C ILE A 4 12.97 44.69 53.41
N PHE A 5 11.81 44.07 53.75
CA PHE A 5 10.51 44.06 53.02
C PHE A 5 10.55 43.92 51.45
N ILE A 6 9.63 43.24 50.76
CA ILE A 6 8.20 42.92 50.99
C ILE A 6 7.85 41.46 50.65
N LEU A 7 6.81 40.94 51.31
CA LEU A 7 6.13 39.65 51.12
C LEU A 7 4.63 39.96 50.81
N PHE A 8 3.89 39.00 50.25
CA PHE A 8 2.41 38.83 50.13
C PHE A 8 1.82 38.85 48.70
N ILE A 9 0.67 38.25 48.34
CA ILE A 9 -0.11 37.03 48.74
C ILE A 9 -1.59 37.19 48.28
N ILE A 10 -2.11 36.17 47.59
CA ILE A 10 -3.50 35.63 47.59
C ILE A 10 -4.70 36.38 46.94
N SER A 11 -5.63 35.52 46.50
CA SER A 11 -7.07 35.67 46.18
C SER A 11 -7.44 36.10 44.76
N SER A 12 -8.51 35.63 44.10
CA SER A 12 -9.44 34.48 44.19
C SER A 12 -10.80 35.00 43.70
N ASN A 13 -11.48 34.19 42.87
CA ASN A 13 -12.91 34.30 42.52
C ASN A 13 -13.39 35.58 41.81
N CYS A 14 -13.95 35.38 40.60
CA CYS A 14 -15.33 35.79 40.36
C CYS A 14 -15.98 34.93 39.27
N LEU A 15 -17.19 34.46 39.57
CA LEU A 15 -18.10 33.73 38.68
C LEU A 15 -19.29 34.67 38.36
N SER A 16 -20.12 34.26 37.39
CA SER A 16 -21.51 34.71 37.16
C SER A 16 -21.80 35.94 36.24
N TYR A 17 -22.41 35.60 35.10
CA TYR A 17 -23.69 36.11 34.54
C TYR A 17 -23.91 37.60 34.17
N GLY A 18 -24.55 37.78 33.01
CA GLY A 18 -25.12 39.05 32.52
C GLY A 18 -25.18 39.13 30.98
N SER A 19 -25.94 38.28 30.29
CA SER A 19 -27.27 38.62 29.72
C SER A 19 -27.30 39.90 28.86
N GLY A 20 -27.36 39.75 27.54
CA GLY A 20 -27.57 40.84 26.57
C GLY A 20 -28.13 40.30 25.26
N SER A 21 -29.45 40.35 25.09
CA SER A 21 -30.14 39.92 23.87
C SER A 21 -30.08 41.01 22.79
N ILE A 22 -29.77 40.61 21.57
CA ILE A 22 -30.35 41.19 20.35
C ILE A 22 -30.78 40.02 19.46
N ASN A 23 -32.06 39.98 19.10
CA ASN A 23 -32.56 39.11 18.04
C ASN A 23 -32.13 39.69 16.69
N ASP A 24 -31.86 38.84 15.69
CA ASP A 24 -32.59 38.98 14.43
C ASP A 24 -32.60 37.68 13.61
N THR A 25 -33.72 37.47 12.93
CA THR A 25 -34.09 36.24 12.22
C THR A 25 -33.71 36.27 10.74
N LEU A 26 -33.22 35.11 10.25
CA LEU A 26 -33.48 34.53 8.93
C LEU A 26 -33.72 35.47 7.72
N ILE A 27 -32.77 35.47 6.78
CA ILE A 27 -33.12 35.46 5.34
C ILE A 27 -32.29 34.38 4.63
N LEU A 28 -32.98 33.39 4.06
CA LEU A 28 -32.47 32.57 2.97
C LEU A 28 -32.76 33.31 1.65
N SER A 29 -31.73 33.56 0.84
CA SER A 29 -31.91 33.99 -0.55
C SER A 29 -30.81 33.40 -1.43
N ASN A 30 -31.21 32.74 -2.51
CA ASN A 30 -30.31 32.17 -3.52
C ASN A 30 -29.51 33.27 -4.23
N ALA A 31 -28.25 32.98 -4.58
CA ALA A 31 -27.75 32.90 -5.96
C ALA A 31 -26.21 33.02 -6.01
N SER A 32 -25.61 32.23 -6.91
CA SER A 32 -24.35 32.44 -7.66
C SER A 32 -23.18 33.25 -7.08
N ASP A 33 -21.97 32.74 -7.35
CA ASP A 33 -20.65 33.39 -7.26
C ASP A 33 -20.01 33.45 -5.87
N ILE A 34 -19.28 32.37 -5.54
CA ILE A 34 -18.15 32.43 -4.59
C ILE A 34 -16.89 31.98 -5.33
N SER A 35 -16.19 32.95 -5.92
CA SER A 35 -14.79 32.79 -6.32
C SER A 35 -13.94 32.72 -5.04
N ILE A 36 -13.41 31.54 -4.71
CA ILE A 36 -12.50 31.40 -3.57
C ILE A 36 -11.13 31.98 -3.96
N THR A 37 -10.90 33.25 -3.61
CA THR A 37 -9.59 33.89 -3.74
C THR A 37 -8.64 33.35 -2.67
N ASN A 38 -7.60 32.62 -3.11
CA ASN A 38 -6.50 32.13 -2.26
C ASN A 38 -5.89 33.25 -1.42
N THR A 39 -6.29 33.34 -0.15
CA THR A 39 -5.70 34.22 0.86
C THR A 39 -5.82 33.56 2.23
N LEU A 40 -4.98 32.55 2.48
CA LEU A 40 -4.49 32.10 3.80
C LEU A 40 -3.45 30.95 3.62
N LEU A 41 -2.51 31.18 2.70
CA LEU A 41 -1.21 30.51 2.65
C LEU A 41 -0.18 31.59 2.96
N ASN A 42 0.31 31.62 4.20
CA ASN A 42 1.47 32.41 4.66
C ASN A 42 1.85 31.95 6.09
N ASP A 43 2.19 30.67 6.20
CA ASP A 43 3.12 30.17 7.21
C ASP A 43 4.11 29.29 6.42
N GLU A 44 5.17 29.90 5.92
CA GLU A 44 6.16 29.28 5.05
C GLU A 44 7.06 28.32 5.85
N PHE A 45 6.89 27.01 5.67
CA PHE A 45 8.00 26.07 5.79
C PHE A 45 8.56 25.81 4.39
N PRO A 46 9.87 26.04 4.16
CA PRO A 46 10.44 25.93 2.82
C PRO A 46 10.49 24.46 2.40
N LEU A 47 9.67 24.10 1.41
CA LEU A 47 9.91 22.93 0.57
C LEU A 47 11.16 23.20 -0.27
N ASN A 48 12.34 22.90 0.30
CA ASN A 48 13.57 22.82 -0.49
C ASN A 48 13.54 21.56 -1.34
N ILE A 49 12.74 21.59 -2.40
CA ILE A 49 12.87 20.65 -3.52
C ILE A 49 14.13 21.10 -4.26
N ASP A 50 15.27 20.58 -3.82
CA ASP A 50 16.52 20.79 -4.54
C ASP A 50 16.37 20.22 -5.96
N SER A 51 16.74 21.02 -6.95
CA SER A 51 16.45 20.74 -8.36
C SER A 51 17.41 19.72 -8.99
N ASP A 52 17.89 18.76 -8.19
CA ASP A 52 18.82 17.69 -8.55
C ASP A 52 18.14 16.31 -8.52
N LEU A 53 16.91 16.25 -9.06
CA LEU A 53 16.35 15.02 -9.61
C LEU A 53 17.14 14.65 -10.88
N GLN A 54 18.37 14.16 -10.69
CA GLN A 54 19.12 13.50 -11.75
C GLN A 54 18.27 12.35 -12.27
N THR A 55 17.99 12.36 -13.56
CA THR A 55 17.31 11.27 -14.25
C THR A 55 18.15 10.02 -14.13
N VAL A 56 17.78 9.12 -13.21
CA VAL A 56 18.38 7.78 -13.12
C VAL A 56 18.06 7.06 -14.43
N SER A 57 19.07 6.95 -15.29
CA SER A 57 18.93 6.28 -16.57
C SER A 57 18.86 4.77 -16.34
N PHE A 58 17.66 4.21 -16.44
CA PHE A 58 17.38 2.77 -16.44
C PHE A 58 18.01 2.08 -17.67
N ASN A 59 19.32 1.84 -17.64
CA ASN A 59 20.01 1.09 -18.71
C ASN A 59 21.20 0.22 -18.27
N ASP A 60 21.73 0.37 -17.04
CA ASP A 60 22.88 -0.41 -16.56
C ASP A 60 22.52 -1.43 -15.46
N THR A 61 21.57 -2.32 -15.74
CA THR A 61 21.47 -3.66 -15.13
C THR A 61 20.72 -4.60 -16.08
N ILE A 62 21.38 -5.00 -17.18
CA ILE A 62 20.82 -5.99 -18.10
C ILE A 62 20.62 -7.31 -17.35
N THR A 63 19.36 -7.69 -17.14
CA THR A 63 18.99 -9.03 -16.68
C THR A 63 19.47 -10.06 -17.71
N SER A 64 20.64 -10.66 -17.46
CA SER A 64 21.13 -11.71 -18.36
C SER A 64 20.17 -12.91 -18.31
N VAL A 65 19.50 -13.18 -19.43
CA VAL A 65 18.64 -14.37 -19.56
C VAL A 65 19.55 -15.58 -19.74
N LEU A 66 19.37 -16.61 -18.91
CA LEU A 66 20.10 -17.87 -19.04
C LEU A 66 19.91 -18.43 -20.46
N GLN A 67 21.00 -18.70 -21.17
CA GLN A 67 20.99 -19.39 -22.46
C GLN A 67 21.07 -20.91 -22.18
N PRO A 68 19.95 -21.64 -22.14
CA PRO A 68 19.94 -22.99 -21.59
C PRO A 68 20.52 -23.96 -22.62
N THR A 69 21.46 -24.80 -22.19
CA THR A 69 21.95 -25.94 -23.00
C THR A 69 21.30 -27.24 -22.55
N ASP A 70 21.57 -28.34 -23.27
CA ASP A 70 21.08 -29.68 -22.91
C ASP A 70 21.74 -30.25 -21.62
N GLU A 71 22.75 -29.56 -21.07
CA GLU A 71 23.44 -29.91 -19.82
C GLU A 71 23.03 -28.98 -18.66
N TRP A 72 23.16 -29.47 -17.43
CA TRP A 72 22.79 -28.72 -16.22
C TRP A 72 23.75 -27.56 -15.96
N GLN A 73 23.22 -26.34 -15.99
CA GLN A 73 23.93 -25.11 -15.64
C GLN A 73 23.42 -24.55 -14.31
N THR A 74 24.31 -24.04 -13.46
CA THR A 74 23.93 -23.34 -12.23
C THR A 74 23.34 -21.97 -12.56
N ILE A 75 22.15 -21.70 -12.03
CA ILE A 75 21.46 -20.42 -12.17
C ILE A 75 22.13 -19.42 -11.23
N GLN A 76 22.59 -18.28 -11.75
CA GLN A 76 23.14 -17.22 -10.92
C GLN A 76 22.02 -16.46 -10.19
N PRO A 77 22.30 -15.84 -9.02
CA PRO A 77 21.41 -14.83 -8.45
C PRO A 77 21.09 -13.77 -9.51
N ASN A 78 19.82 -13.37 -9.61
CA ASN A 78 19.30 -12.39 -10.58
C ASN A 78 19.34 -12.81 -12.07
N GLN A 79 19.42 -14.11 -12.36
CA GLN A 79 19.36 -14.64 -13.73
C GLN A 79 17.97 -15.21 -14.07
N SER A 80 17.31 -14.65 -15.10
CA SER A 80 15.99 -15.11 -15.56
C SER A 80 16.07 -16.44 -16.32
N ILE A 81 15.11 -17.34 -16.07
CA ILE A 81 15.03 -18.68 -16.66
C ILE A 81 13.96 -18.70 -17.77
N PRO A 82 14.28 -19.10 -19.02
CA PRO A 82 13.29 -19.28 -20.07
C PRO A 82 12.26 -20.38 -19.76
N ALA A 83 11.02 -20.18 -20.20
CA ALA A 83 9.98 -21.21 -20.09
C ALA A 83 10.36 -22.50 -20.86
N GLY A 84 10.10 -23.66 -20.27
CA GLY A 84 10.43 -24.97 -20.86
C GLY A 84 11.81 -25.55 -20.49
N CYS A 85 12.45 -25.04 -19.43
CA CYS A 85 13.64 -25.65 -18.83
C CYS A 85 13.27 -26.64 -17.70
N ASP A 86 13.99 -27.75 -17.61
CA ASP A 86 13.99 -28.59 -16.40
C ASP A 86 14.79 -27.85 -15.31
N ILE A 87 14.23 -27.72 -14.10
CA ILE A 87 14.90 -27.10 -12.94
C ILE A 87 15.10 -28.15 -11.84
N ARG A 88 16.28 -28.17 -11.22
CA ARG A 88 16.54 -28.95 -9.99
C ARG A 88 17.18 -28.09 -8.91
N ILE A 89 16.93 -28.46 -7.65
CA ILE A 89 17.49 -27.78 -6.48
C ILE A 89 18.25 -28.80 -5.63
N ASN A 90 19.50 -28.49 -5.28
CA ASN A 90 20.27 -29.29 -4.34
C ASN A 90 19.87 -28.93 -2.90
N LEU A 91 19.09 -29.81 -2.27
CA LEU A 91 18.49 -29.58 -0.93
C LEU A 91 19.51 -29.40 0.21
N GLN A 92 20.78 -29.79 0.03
CA GLN A 92 21.83 -29.61 1.04
C GLN A 92 22.59 -28.28 0.88
N THR A 93 22.50 -27.62 -0.28
CA THR A 93 23.32 -26.43 -0.60
C THR A 93 22.50 -25.25 -1.14
N GLY A 94 21.19 -25.40 -1.31
CA GLY A 94 20.30 -24.37 -1.86
C GLY A 94 20.48 -24.07 -3.36
N LYS A 95 21.53 -24.59 -3.99
CA LYS A 95 21.88 -24.28 -5.39
C LYS A 95 20.81 -24.77 -6.36
N LYS A 96 20.39 -23.86 -7.26
CA LYS A 96 19.42 -24.11 -8.33
C LYS A 96 20.17 -24.31 -9.65
N GLU A 97 19.77 -25.31 -10.43
CA GLU A 97 20.34 -25.59 -11.75
C GLU A 97 19.22 -25.80 -12.78
N ALA A 98 19.46 -25.38 -14.02
CA ALA A 98 18.52 -25.54 -15.13
C ALA A 98 19.20 -26.14 -16.37
N LYS A 99 18.41 -26.80 -17.21
CA LYS A 99 18.80 -27.26 -18.55
C LYS A 99 17.61 -27.31 -19.50
N TRP A 100 17.86 -27.49 -20.79
CA TRP A 100 16.79 -27.73 -21.76
C TRP A 100 16.14 -29.11 -21.58
N SER A 101 14.81 -29.16 -21.58
CA SER A 101 14.05 -30.43 -21.52
C SER A 101 14.11 -31.16 -22.87
N ALA A 102 14.74 -32.34 -22.89
CA ALA A 102 14.98 -33.10 -24.12
C ALA A 102 13.69 -33.69 -24.76
N ASP A 103 12.61 -33.84 -24.00
CA ASP A 103 11.31 -34.30 -24.50
C ASP A 103 10.37 -33.12 -24.81
N ARG A 104 10.50 -32.54 -26.01
CA ARG A 104 9.43 -31.69 -26.59
C ARG A 104 8.32 -32.55 -27.24
N ASN A 105 7.84 -33.59 -26.57
CA ASN A 105 6.74 -34.45 -27.02
C ASN A 105 5.64 -34.52 -25.95
N THR A 106 4.43 -34.15 -26.34
CA THR A 106 3.25 -33.85 -25.49
C THR A 106 2.54 -35.08 -24.91
N ASP A 107 3.25 -36.18 -24.64
CA ASP A 107 2.66 -37.52 -24.39
C ASP A 107 3.03 -38.17 -23.04
N LYS A 108 3.63 -37.43 -22.10
CA LYS A 108 4.03 -37.95 -20.77
C LYS A 108 2.97 -37.78 -19.67
N PHE A 109 1.72 -38.11 -19.98
CA PHE A 109 0.70 -38.47 -18.98
C PHE A 109 -0.06 -39.78 -19.32
N ARG A 110 0.63 -40.74 -19.96
CA ARG A 110 0.10 -42.12 -20.11
C ARG A 110 0.13 -42.88 -18.78
N VAL A 111 -0.88 -42.63 -17.94
CA VAL A 111 -1.28 -43.56 -16.88
C VAL A 111 -1.58 -44.91 -17.54
N LYS A 112 -0.92 -45.98 -17.09
CA LYS A 112 -1.21 -47.34 -17.57
C LYS A 112 -2.58 -47.76 -17.03
N SER A 113 -3.59 -47.73 -17.89
CA SER A 113 -4.88 -48.37 -17.63
C SER A 113 -4.68 -49.87 -17.44
N GLN A 114 -4.85 -50.37 -16.22
CA GLN A 114 -5.15 -51.78 -16.01
C GLN A 114 -6.58 -52.01 -16.55
N LEU A 115 -6.73 -52.98 -17.44
CA LEU A 115 -8.03 -53.44 -17.90
C LEU A 115 -8.64 -54.30 -16.79
N ASN A 116 -9.79 -53.89 -16.28
CA ASN A 116 -10.73 -54.83 -15.68
C ASN A 116 -11.83 -55.08 -16.71
N GLU A 117 -11.83 -56.29 -17.26
CA GLU A 117 -13.03 -56.87 -17.84
C GLU A 117 -14.05 -57.12 -16.71
N GLU A 118 -15.33 -57.23 -17.08
CA GLU A 118 -16.50 -57.36 -16.19
C GLU A 118 -17.00 -56.06 -15.51
N ASN A 119 -18.24 -55.71 -15.89
CA ASN A 119 -19.16 -54.70 -15.35
C ASN A 119 -19.23 -53.35 -16.11
N ASN A 120 -20.42 -53.12 -16.68
CA ASN A 120 -20.64 -52.27 -17.85
C ASN A 120 -21.07 -50.84 -17.50
N ILE A 121 -20.30 -50.12 -16.66
CA ILE A 121 -20.56 -48.72 -16.29
C ILE A 121 -19.25 -47.92 -16.11
N PRO A 122 -18.93 -46.96 -16.99
CA PRO A 122 -18.03 -45.86 -16.68
C PRO A 122 -18.83 -44.70 -16.06
N VAL A 123 -18.56 -44.40 -14.79
CA VAL A 123 -19.03 -43.17 -14.13
C VAL A 123 -18.39 -41.95 -14.81
N SER A 124 -19.15 -40.86 -14.89
CA SER A 124 -18.74 -39.60 -15.52
C SER A 124 -17.33 -39.15 -15.08
N MET A 125 -16.41 -39.14 -16.04
CA MET A 125 -15.14 -38.45 -15.93
C MET A 125 -15.32 -37.06 -16.53
N TYR A 126 -15.20 -36.02 -15.70
CA TYR A 126 -15.15 -34.64 -16.18
C TYR A 126 -13.92 -34.49 -17.10
N ASP A 127 -14.16 -34.04 -18.33
CA ASP A 127 -13.12 -33.81 -19.34
C ASP A 127 -12.44 -32.45 -19.11
N PRO A 128 -11.13 -32.39 -18.79
CA PRO A 128 -10.44 -31.13 -18.55
C PRO A 128 -10.29 -30.24 -19.81
N PHE A 129 -10.48 -30.79 -21.02
CA PHE A 129 -10.06 -30.14 -22.27
C PHE A 129 -11.08 -29.19 -22.92
N LYS A 130 -12.21 -28.90 -22.26
CA LYS A 130 -13.16 -27.84 -22.66
C LYS A 130 -12.98 -26.50 -21.93
N SER A 131 -11.96 -26.38 -21.09
CA SER A 131 -11.80 -25.25 -20.16
C SER A 131 -11.09 -24.03 -20.75
N SER A 132 -10.15 -24.18 -21.69
CA SER A 132 -9.26 -23.08 -22.11
C SER A 132 -9.96 -21.99 -22.94
N GLU A 133 -10.81 -22.37 -23.90
CA GLU A 133 -11.57 -21.44 -24.73
C GLU A 133 -12.65 -20.70 -23.92
N PHE A 134 -13.27 -21.39 -22.95
CA PHE A 134 -14.24 -20.76 -22.05
C PHE A 134 -13.56 -19.80 -21.06
N ALA A 135 -12.38 -20.16 -20.54
CA ALA A 135 -11.59 -19.29 -19.67
C ALA A 135 -11.10 -18.02 -20.38
N SER A 136 -10.61 -18.13 -21.63
CA SER A 136 -10.18 -16.95 -22.39
C SER A 136 -11.36 -16.05 -22.75
N ILE A 137 -12.54 -16.61 -23.09
CA ILE A 137 -13.77 -15.82 -23.31
C ILE A 137 -14.14 -15.05 -22.05
N ILE A 138 -14.18 -15.71 -20.87
CA ILE A 138 -14.48 -15.04 -19.59
C ILE A 138 -13.47 -13.92 -19.29
N GLN A 139 -12.17 -14.16 -19.49
CA GLN A 139 -11.14 -13.13 -19.29
C GLN A 139 -11.38 -11.92 -20.20
N THR A 140 -11.75 -12.14 -21.47
CA THR A 140 -12.06 -11.02 -22.38
C THR A 140 -13.37 -10.29 -22.03
N GLU A 141 -14.38 -10.99 -21.50
CA GLU A 141 -15.63 -10.36 -21.05
C GLU A 141 -15.40 -9.53 -19.80
N ASN A 142 -14.70 -10.07 -18.80
CA ASN A 142 -14.32 -9.36 -17.58
C ASN A 142 -13.47 -8.12 -17.90
N TYR A 143 -12.48 -8.23 -18.80
CA TYR A 143 -11.69 -7.09 -19.27
C TYR A 143 -12.57 -5.99 -19.86
N ASN A 144 -13.41 -6.33 -20.85
CA ASN A 144 -14.27 -5.36 -21.53
C ASN A 144 -15.32 -4.72 -20.59
N THR A 145 -15.78 -5.44 -19.58
CA THR A 145 -16.70 -4.90 -18.56
C THR A 145 -15.96 -3.97 -17.59
N THR A 146 -14.77 -4.35 -17.15
CA THR A 146 -13.90 -3.51 -16.28
C THR A 146 -13.58 -2.17 -16.94
N ILE A 147 -13.18 -2.17 -18.21
CA ILE A 147 -12.90 -0.97 -19.00
C ILE A 147 -14.11 -0.01 -18.98
N LYS A 148 -15.30 -0.51 -19.32
CA LYS A 148 -16.55 0.29 -19.34
C LYS A 148 -16.91 0.84 -17.96
N LEU A 149 -16.68 0.07 -16.90
CA LEU A 149 -16.92 0.53 -15.53
C LEU A 149 -15.94 1.65 -15.16
N ILE A 150 -14.66 1.57 -15.55
CA ILE A 150 -13.66 2.65 -15.34
C ILE A 150 -14.06 3.93 -16.10
N GLU A 151 -14.47 3.81 -17.36
CA GLU A 151 -15.01 4.93 -18.15
C GLU A 151 -16.25 5.55 -17.48
N LEU A 152 -17.14 4.72 -16.95
CA LEU A 152 -18.38 5.14 -16.28
C LEU A 152 -18.09 5.89 -14.96
N VAL A 153 -17.23 5.39 -14.08
CA VAL A 153 -16.88 6.10 -12.83
C VAL A 153 -16.12 7.40 -13.09
N SER A 154 -15.42 7.49 -14.23
CA SER A 154 -14.69 8.71 -14.64
C SER A 154 -15.59 9.79 -15.23
N SER A 155 -16.82 9.44 -15.65
CA SER A 155 -17.76 10.34 -16.34
C SER A 155 -19.07 10.60 -15.58
N THR A 156 -19.35 9.83 -14.52
CA THR A 156 -20.60 9.93 -13.74
C THR A 156 -20.52 10.99 -12.65
N GLU A 157 -21.45 11.95 -12.65
CA GLU A 157 -21.56 12.98 -11.60
C GLU A 157 -22.20 12.45 -10.30
N ASN A 158 -23.01 11.39 -10.37
CA ASN A 158 -23.67 10.84 -9.19
C ASN A 158 -22.71 10.03 -8.31
N THR A 159 -22.41 10.58 -7.12
CA THR A 159 -21.55 9.94 -6.11
C THR A 159 -22.00 8.53 -5.74
N THR A 160 -23.30 8.24 -5.60
CA THR A 160 -23.75 6.91 -5.15
C THR A 160 -23.38 5.82 -6.14
N ASP A 161 -23.53 6.14 -7.42
CA ASP A 161 -23.35 5.19 -8.51
C ASP A 161 -21.85 5.01 -8.77
N VAL A 162 -21.05 6.08 -8.66
CA VAL A 162 -19.58 6.02 -8.65
C VAL A 162 -19.08 5.10 -7.54
N LEU A 163 -19.59 5.23 -6.30
CA LEU A 163 -19.17 4.38 -5.19
C LEU A 163 -19.55 2.91 -5.42
N GLN A 164 -20.79 2.62 -5.82
CA GLN A 164 -21.21 1.24 -6.10
C GLN A 164 -20.39 0.58 -7.22
N ASN A 165 -20.07 1.35 -8.28
CA ASN A 165 -19.22 0.85 -9.36
C ASN A 165 -17.75 0.70 -8.94
N LEU A 166 -17.25 1.50 -7.99
CA LEU A 166 -15.92 1.31 -7.40
C LEU A 166 -15.86 0.04 -6.52
N ASP A 167 -16.92 -0.27 -5.77
CA ASP A 167 -17.02 -1.52 -5.01
C ASP A 167 -17.01 -2.75 -5.96
N GLU A 168 -17.70 -2.68 -7.10
CA GLU A 168 -17.65 -3.73 -8.14
C GLU A 168 -16.25 -3.82 -8.79
N LEU A 169 -15.62 -2.68 -9.08
CA LEU A 169 -14.26 -2.63 -9.60
C LEU A 169 -13.24 -3.20 -8.62
N GLU A 170 -13.37 -3.02 -7.29
CA GLU A 170 -12.50 -3.64 -6.30
C GLU A 170 -12.55 -5.18 -6.40
N LEU A 171 -13.75 -5.73 -6.51
CA LEU A 171 -13.96 -7.18 -6.63
C LEU A 171 -13.39 -7.73 -7.93
N MET A 172 -13.57 -7.03 -9.06
CA MET A 172 -13.02 -7.45 -10.35
C MET A 172 -11.49 -7.33 -10.37
N LEU A 173 -10.94 -6.19 -9.95
CA LEU A 173 -9.51 -5.88 -9.98
C LEU A 173 -8.70 -6.50 -8.82
N SER A 174 -9.35 -7.32 -7.99
CA SER A 174 -8.67 -8.27 -7.09
C SER A 174 -8.09 -9.48 -7.85
N ASP A 175 -8.50 -9.72 -9.09
CA ASP A 175 -7.82 -10.66 -10.00
C ASP A 175 -6.52 -10.01 -10.52
N GLY A 176 -5.38 -10.61 -10.16
CA GLY A 176 -4.06 -10.04 -10.48
C GLY A 176 -3.70 -10.03 -11.97
N ASP A 177 -4.22 -10.96 -12.77
CA ASP A 177 -3.97 -11.00 -14.22
C ASP A 177 -4.81 -9.91 -14.91
N LEU A 178 -6.07 -9.76 -14.51
CA LEU A 178 -6.93 -8.67 -14.98
C LEU A 178 -6.37 -7.30 -14.55
N ALA A 179 -6.01 -7.13 -13.28
CA ALA A 179 -5.40 -5.89 -12.78
C ALA A 179 -4.14 -5.51 -13.56
N LEU A 180 -3.27 -6.49 -13.87
CA LEU A 180 -2.05 -6.26 -14.64
C LEU A 180 -2.36 -5.85 -16.08
N SER A 181 -3.36 -6.47 -16.71
CA SER A 181 -3.79 -6.09 -18.06
C SER A 181 -4.30 -4.64 -18.13
N ILE A 182 -5.05 -4.19 -17.12
CA ILE A 182 -5.58 -2.82 -17.02
C ILE A 182 -4.48 -1.80 -16.70
N SER A 183 -3.51 -2.17 -15.85
CA SER A 183 -2.40 -1.31 -15.40
C SER A 183 -1.51 -0.80 -16.54
N ASN A 184 -1.47 -1.53 -17.65
CA ASN A 184 -0.72 -1.18 -18.86
C ASN A 184 -1.53 -0.30 -19.85
N THR A 185 -2.65 0.30 -19.41
CA THR A 185 -3.55 1.11 -20.26
C THR A 185 -3.86 2.47 -19.63
N GLU A 186 -4.41 3.39 -20.44
CA GLU A 186 -4.85 4.71 -19.98
C GLU A 186 -5.93 4.68 -18.87
N HIS A 187 -6.67 3.57 -18.74
CA HIS A 187 -7.68 3.36 -17.72
C HIS A 187 -7.09 3.31 -16.30
N PHE A 188 -5.82 2.89 -16.16
CA PHE A 188 -5.13 2.96 -14.87
C PHE A 188 -4.86 4.41 -14.46
N THR A 189 -4.49 5.27 -15.42
CA THR A 189 -4.36 6.71 -15.18
C THR A 189 -5.70 7.36 -14.83
N LEU A 190 -6.82 6.91 -15.42
CA LEU A 190 -8.16 7.34 -15.01
C LEU A 190 -8.46 6.99 -13.55
N LEU A 191 -8.18 5.75 -13.12
CA LEU A 191 -8.33 5.33 -11.71
C LEU A 191 -7.43 6.15 -10.77
N ILE A 192 -6.17 6.42 -11.15
CA ILE A 192 -5.26 7.26 -10.36
C ILE A 192 -5.80 8.69 -10.22
N ASN A 193 -6.38 9.26 -11.27
CA ASN A 193 -6.95 10.61 -11.22
C ASN A 193 -8.13 10.71 -10.22
N LEU A 194 -8.89 9.64 -9.99
CA LEU A 194 -9.98 9.60 -9.01
C LEU A 194 -9.50 9.72 -7.55
N LEU A 195 -8.22 9.48 -7.25
CA LEU A 195 -7.65 9.79 -5.92
C LEU A 195 -7.82 11.27 -5.55
N ASN A 196 -7.76 12.17 -6.53
CA ASN A 196 -7.91 13.61 -6.36
C ASN A 196 -9.36 14.11 -6.54
N ASN A 197 -10.36 13.22 -6.44
CA ASN A 197 -11.77 13.62 -6.52
C ASN A 197 -12.14 14.59 -5.38
N ALA A 198 -13.05 15.53 -5.64
CA ALA A 198 -13.56 16.46 -4.63
C ALA A 198 -14.35 15.75 -3.51
N ASN A 199 -14.87 14.55 -3.78
CA ASN A 199 -15.54 13.70 -2.81
C ASN A 199 -14.58 12.65 -2.22
N PHE A 200 -14.24 12.82 -0.94
CA PHE A 200 -13.29 11.97 -0.24
C PHE A 200 -13.74 10.52 -0.06
N ASN A 201 -15.04 10.22 -0.13
CA ASN A 201 -15.53 8.84 -0.15
C ASN A 201 -15.11 8.15 -1.46
N VAL A 202 -15.16 8.88 -2.59
CA VAL A 202 -14.70 8.37 -3.90
C VAL A 202 -13.20 8.11 -3.83
N SER A 203 -12.40 9.07 -3.35
CA SER A 203 -10.95 8.85 -3.14
C SER A 203 -10.65 7.66 -2.21
N SER A 204 -11.42 7.47 -1.13
CA SER A 204 -11.26 6.35 -0.19
C SER A 204 -11.58 5.00 -0.84
N ALA A 205 -12.64 4.92 -1.65
CA ALA A 205 -12.97 3.72 -2.44
C ALA A 205 -11.93 3.46 -3.54
N THR A 206 -11.46 4.50 -4.23
CA THR A 206 -10.35 4.39 -5.20
C THR A 206 -9.07 3.85 -4.55
N CYS A 207 -8.76 4.24 -3.31
CA CYS A 207 -7.65 3.65 -2.54
C CYS A 207 -7.82 2.15 -2.28
N LEU A 208 -9.04 1.64 -2.10
CA LEU A 208 -9.29 0.20 -1.97
C LEU A 208 -9.07 -0.51 -3.31
N VAL A 209 -9.70 -0.03 -4.39
CA VAL A 209 -9.54 -0.59 -5.74
C VAL A 209 -8.05 -0.69 -6.12
N LEU A 210 -7.33 0.43 -6.04
CA LEU A 210 -5.90 0.47 -6.35
C LEU A 210 -5.07 -0.37 -5.36
N GLY A 211 -5.44 -0.34 -4.07
CA GLY A 211 -4.79 -1.11 -3.02
C GLY A 211 -4.86 -2.62 -3.25
N SER A 212 -5.98 -3.10 -3.80
CA SER A 212 -6.22 -4.49 -4.19
C SER A 212 -5.51 -4.86 -5.50
N MET A 213 -5.46 -3.94 -6.49
CA MET A 213 -4.72 -4.16 -7.74
C MET A 213 -3.24 -4.49 -7.50
N TRP A 214 -2.54 -3.68 -6.71
CA TRP A 214 -1.09 -3.86 -6.49
C TRP A 214 -0.74 -4.72 -5.27
N GLN A 215 -1.74 -5.24 -4.53
CA GLN A 215 -1.48 -6.14 -3.40
C GLN A 215 -0.78 -7.42 -3.89
N ASN A 216 0.42 -7.68 -3.37
CA ASN A 216 1.27 -8.81 -3.75
C ASN A 216 1.59 -8.87 -5.27
N ASN A 217 1.43 -7.76 -6.00
CA ASN A 217 1.71 -7.67 -7.44
C ASN A 217 2.78 -6.60 -7.72
N GLN A 218 4.04 -7.02 -7.59
CA GLN A 218 5.23 -6.19 -7.74
C GLN A 218 5.30 -5.44 -9.09
N GLN A 219 4.76 -6.01 -10.16
CA GLN A 219 4.73 -5.34 -11.47
C GLN A 219 3.83 -4.10 -11.44
N ILE A 220 2.64 -4.21 -10.85
CA ILE A 220 1.70 -3.09 -10.72
C ILE A 220 2.22 -2.07 -9.70
N GLN A 221 2.85 -2.51 -8.61
CA GLN A 221 3.50 -1.60 -7.64
C GLN A 221 4.53 -0.69 -8.34
N LEU A 222 5.40 -1.27 -9.19
CA LEU A 222 6.42 -0.51 -9.92
C LEU A 222 5.77 0.45 -10.94
N ILE A 223 4.78 0.01 -11.71
CA ILE A 223 4.03 0.87 -12.65
C ILE A 223 3.36 2.05 -11.91
N ALA A 224 2.75 1.81 -10.74
CA ALA A 224 2.12 2.85 -9.92
C ALA A 224 3.14 3.87 -9.38
N ILE A 225 4.34 3.42 -9.01
CA ILE A 225 5.43 4.28 -8.57
C ILE A 225 5.97 5.14 -9.74
N GLU A 226 6.13 4.57 -10.92
CA GLU A 226 6.50 5.30 -12.15
C GLU A 226 5.44 6.37 -12.51
N GLN A 227 4.15 6.06 -12.32
CA GLN A 227 3.05 7.02 -12.46
C GLN A 227 2.90 8.01 -11.29
N LYS A 228 3.87 8.06 -10.36
CA LYS A 228 3.95 9.03 -9.25
C LYS A 228 2.75 9.00 -8.29
N VAL A 229 2.14 7.82 -8.11
CA VAL A 229 0.99 7.63 -7.21
C VAL A 229 1.35 7.89 -5.75
N LEU A 230 2.56 7.54 -5.32
CA LEU A 230 3.00 7.72 -3.92
C LEU A 230 2.90 9.19 -3.44
N PRO A 231 3.44 10.21 -4.14
CA PRO A 231 3.19 11.62 -3.84
C PRO A 231 1.70 11.98 -3.60
N THR A 232 0.78 11.45 -4.41
CA THR A 232 -0.66 11.68 -4.26
C THR A 232 -1.22 11.04 -2.98
N LEU A 233 -0.82 9.81 -2.66
CA LEU A 233 -1.21 9.17 -1.40
C LEU A 233 -0.66 9.92 -0.16
N ILE A 234 0.56 10.44 -0.25
CA ILE A 234 1.19 11.28 0.78
C ILE A 234 0.43 12.60 0.98
N GLN A 235 0.00 13.24 -0.11
CA GLN A 235 -0.86 14.43 -0.05
C GLN A 235 -2.23 14.13 0.59
N LEU A 236 -2.81 12.96 0.34
CA LEU A 236 -4.05 12.52 1.01
C LEU A 236 -3.82 12.32 2.53
N PHE A 237 -2.68 11.74 2.94
CA PHE A 237 -2.34 11.62 4.37
C PHE A 237 -2.23 13.00 5.03
N GLN A 238 -1.53 13.96 4.43
CA GLN A 238 -1.40 15.30 5.02
C GLN A 238 -2.77 16.00 5.23
N ASN A 239 -3.78 15.62 4.44
CA ASN A 239 -5.14 16.13 4.56
C ASN A 239 -6.06 15.33 5.50
N PHE A 240 -5.69 14.13 5.97
CA PHE A 240 -6.60 13.29 6.78
C PHE A 240 -7.08 13.98 8.07
N LYS A 241 -6.29 14.89 8.65
CA LYS A 241 -6.68 15.62 9.88
C LYS A 241 -7.79 16.65 9.65
N ARG A 242 -8.01 17.08 8.41
CA ARG A 242 -8.98 18.13 8.04
C ARG A 242 -10.28 17.56 7.45
N VAL A 243 -10.30 16.26 7.18
CA VAL A 243 -11.24 15.61 6.26
C VAL A 243 -11.67 14.26 6.83
N ASN A 244 -12.95 13.92 6.72
CA ASN A 244 -13.46 12.59 7.09
C ASN A 244 -13.09 11.51 6.05
N TYR A 245 -11.79 11.34 5.80
CA TYR A 245 -11.25 10.31 4.91
C TYR A 245 -11.14 8.97 5.66
N ASP A 246 -11.43 7.83 5.03
CA ASP A 246 -11.15 6.54 5.68
C ASP A 246 -9.64 6.23 5.64
N ILE A 247 -8.98 6.55 6.75
CA ILE A 247 -7.56 6.28 6.97
C ILE A 247 -7.21 4.78 6.84
N ASN A 248 -8.19 3.87 6.99
CA ASN A 248 -7.96 2.44 6.73
C ASN A 248 -7.66 2.16 5.27
N SER A 249 -8.42 2.76 4.34
CA SER A 249 -8.24 2.57 2.90
C SER A 249 -6.91 3.16 2.44
N LEU A 250 -6.57 4.36 2.92
CA LEU A 250 -5.29 5.01 2.59
C LEU A 250 -4.09 4.22 3.15
N LEU A 251 -4.15 3.83 4.42
CA LEU A 251 -3.10 3.02 5.05
C LEU A 251 -2.96 1.64 4.39
N PHE A 252 -4.07 1.00 3.98
CA PHE A 252 -4.04 -0.22 3.19
C PHE A 252 -3.33 0.02 1.85
N SER A 253 -3.81 0.98 1.07
CA SER A 253 -3.32 1.30 -0.28
C SER A 253 -1.82 1.62 -0.30
N THR A 254 -1.35 2.52 0.55
CA THR A 254 0.08 2.86 0.65
C THR A 254 0.91 1.69 1.22
N SER A 255 0.35 0.93 2.17
CA SER A 255 1.07 -0.21 2.73
C SER A 255 1.17 -1.40 1.77
N THR A 256 0.21 -1.61 0.86
CA THR A 256 0.32 -2.63 -0.19
C THR A 256 1.14 -2.15 -1.38
N LEU A 257 1.29 -0.83 -1.57
CA LEU A 257 2.17 -0.27 -2.59
C LEU A 257 3.66 -0.45 -2.25
N LEU A 258 4.02 -0.34 -0.97
CA LEU A 258 5.42 -0.25 -0.52
C LEU A 258 6.05 -1.56 -0.03
N ARG A 259 5.27 -2.58 0.34
CA ARG A 259 5.79 -3.89 0.78
C ARG A 259 6.02 -4.83 -0.40
N GLY A 260 7.06 -5.66 -0.35
CA GLY A 260 7.39 -6.61 -1.41
C GLY A 260 8.09 -5.97 -2.61
N LEU A 261 8.66 -4.78 -2.41
CA LEU A 261 9.35 -4.01 -3.45
C LEU A 261 10.85 -4.37 -3.46
N PRO A 262 11.44 -4.64 -4.63
CA PRO A 262 12.78 -5.20 -4.71
C PRO A 262 13.85 -4.20 -4.23
N TYR A 263 15.02 -4.70 -3.85
CA TYR A 263 16.23 -3.90 -3.56
C TYR A 263 16.07 -2.85 -2.43
N GLY A 264 15.14 -3.09 -1.48
CA GLY A 264 14.82 -2.16 -0.42
C GLY A 264 14.10 -0.89 -0.89
N LEU A 265 13.47 -0.89 -2.08
CA LEU A 265 12.75 0.29 -2.59
C LEU A 265 11.62 0.73 -1.65
N GLY A 266 10.93 -0.19 -0.98
CA GLY A 266 9.93 0.12 0.05
C GLY A 266 10.49 0.97 1.19
N ILE A 267 11.65 0.56 1.71
CA ILE A 267 12.41 1.30 2.75
C ILE A 267 12.87 2.66 2.21
N TYR A 268 13.46 2.69 1.01
CA TYR A 268 13.90 3.93 0.37
C TYR A 268 12.76 4.96 0.26
N TYR A 269 11.57 4.54 -0.18
CA TYR A 269 10.41 5.42 -0.26
C TYR A 269 9.87 5.82 1.12
N PHE A 270 9.87 4.91 2.09
CA PHE A 270 9.48 5.21 3.47
C PHE A 270 10.33 6.34 4.09
N THR A 271 11.66 6.23 3.95
CA THR A 271 12.64 7.23 4.41
C THR A 271 12.46 8.57 3.68
N ASN A 272 12.52 8.56 2.34
CA ASN A 272 12.56 9.80 1.55
C ASN A 272 11.24 10.59 1.53
N TYR A 273 10.09 9.92 1.69
CA TYR A 273 8.79 10.60 1.83
C TYR A 273 8.42 10.91 3.29
N ASN A 274 9.34 10.70 4.24
CA ASN A 274 9.15 10.90 5.68
C ASN A 274 7.86 10.24 6.21
N ILE A 275 7.62 9.00 5.77
CA ILE A 275 6.40 8.27 6.10
C ILE A 275 6.31 8.01 7.61
N ALA A 276 7.44 7.83 8.28
CA ALA A 276 7.54 7.75 9.74
C ALA A 276 6.74 8.86 10.45
N ARG A 277 6.91 10.14 10.04
CA ARG A 277 6.20 11.26 10.66
C ARG A 277 4.70 11.23 10.42
N LEU A 278 4.26 10.83 9.22
CA LEU A 278 2.84 10.66 8.90
C LEU A 278 2.21 9.53 9.74
N LEU A 279 2.94 8.44 9.96
CA LEU A 279 2.50 7.35 10.82
C LEU A 279 2.43 7.76 12.29
N THR A 280 3.39 8.52 12.82
CA THR A 280 3.29 9.11 14.17
C THR A 280 2.05 9.98 14.29
N ASP A 281 1.76 10.82 13.29
CA ASP A 281 0.56 11.64 13.26
C ASP A 281 -0.72 10.79 13.31
N ILE A 282 -0.78 9.66 12.59
CA ILE A 282 -1.92 8.74 12.66
C ILE A 282 -2.03 8.15 14.07
N ILE A 283 -0.93 7.68 14.67
CA ILE A 283 -0.89 7.10 16.02
C ILE A 283 -1.41 8.10 17.06
N VAL A 284 -0.91 9.35 17.04
CA VAL A 284 -1.28 10.39 18.00
C VAL A 284 -2.76 10.79 17.87
N ASN A 285 -3.29 10.87 16.65
CA ASN A 285 -4.70 11.22 16.42
C ASN A 285 -5.68 10.05 16.64
N ASN A 286 -5.19 8.80 16.69
CA ASN A 286 -6.03 7.59 16.81
C ASN A 286 -5.81 6.82 18.12
N ARG A 287 -5.37 7.48 19.21
CA ARG A 287 -5.06 6.87 20.54
C ARG A 287 -6.10 5.86 21.07
N GLY A 288 -7.39 6.06 20.78
CA GLY A 288 -8.47 5.15 21.19
C GLY A 288 -8.81 4.03 20.18
N ASN A 289 -8.24 4.05 18.97
CA ASN A 289 -8.50 3.09 17.91
C ASN A 289 -7.28 2.18 17.66
N TYR A 290 -7.08 1.25 18.60
CA TYR A 290 -5.97 0.29 18.59
C TYR A 290 -5.88 -0.56 17.32
N ARG A 291 -6.98 -0.73 16.56
CA ARG A 291 -6.98 -1.43 15.26
C ARG A 291 -6.20 -0.67 14.20
N ILE A 292 -6.33 0.66 14.15
CA ILE A 292 -5.55 1.50 13.23
C ILE A 292 -4.09 1.50 13.66
N ILE A 293 -3.82 1.64 14.96
CA ILE A 293 -2.45 1.63 15.50
C ILE A 293 -1.75 0.28 15.21
N SER A 294 -2.42 -0.86 15.40
CA SER A 294 -1.90 -2.19 15.03
C SER A 294 -1.57 -2.28 13.53
N LYS A 295 -2.44 -1.75 12.64
CA LYS A 295 -2.13 -1.70 11.19
C LYS A 295 -0.89 -0.86 10.87
N VAL A 296 -0.74 0.31 11.52
CA VAL A 296 0.44 1.18 11.36
C VAL A 296 1.71 0.47 11.82
N VAL A 297 1.67 -0.11 13.02
CA VAL A 297 2.81 -0.79 13.65
C VAL A 297 3.24 -2.02 12.84
N ARG A 298 2.28 -2.83 12.37
CA ARG A 298 2.56 -3.93 11.45
C ARG A 298 3.15 -3.44 10.12
N PHE A 299 2.69 -2.33 9.56
CA PHE A 299 3.26 -1.80 8.31
C PHE A 299 4.75 -1.48 8.46
N THR A 300 5.14 -0.83 9.55
CA THR A 300 6.56 -0.57 9.86
C THR A 300 7.34 -1.86 10.12
N GLU A 301 6.77 -2.83 10.83
CA GLU A 301 7.39 -4.16 11.05
C GLU A 301 7.64 -4.90 9.73
N TYR A 302 6.63 -5.00 8.86
CA TYR A 302 6.74 -5.70 7.58
C TYR A 302 7.83 -5.13 6.67
N LEU A 303 8.04 -3.80 6.65
CA LEU A 303 9.09 -3.17 5.85
C LEU A 303 10.50 -3.45 6.37
N LEU A 304 10.67 -3.69 7.68
CA LEU A 304 11.95 -4.06 8.28
C LEU A 304 12.21 -5.57 8.07
N GLU A 305 11.22 -6.42 8.39
CA GLU A 305 11.32 -7.88 8.28
C GLU A 305 11.55 -8.38 6.85
N GLU A 306 11.17 -7.61 5.82
CA GLU A 306 11.37 -7.94 4.40
C GLU A 306 12.85 -8.22 4.06
N PHE A 307 13.79 -7.63 4.82
CA PHE A 307 15.22 -7.63 4.52
C PHE A 307 16.14 -8.05 5.67
N GLU A 308 15.60 -8.44 6.84
CA GLU A 308 16.38 -8.80 8.05
C GLU A 308 17.39 -9.96 7.87
N ASN A 309 17.29 -10.73 6.79
CA ASN A 309 18.11 -11.93 6.53
C ASN A 309 18.96 -11.82 5.25
N GLU A 310 19.06 -10.63 4.63
CA GLU A 310 19.88 -10.42 3.44
C GLU A 310 21.27 -9.90 3.82
N ASP A 311 22.33 -10.65 3.45
CA ASP A 311 23.75 -10.26 3.62
C ASP A 311 24.15 -9.16 2.59
N ASP A 312 23.45 -8.02 2.59
CA ASP A 312 23.73 -6.87 1.71
C ASP A 312 24.00 -5.59 2.53
N THR A 313 25.23 -5.09 2.44
CA THR A 313 25.72 -3.91 3.17
C THR A 313 25.04 -2.60 2.73
N GLU A 314 24.57 -2.48 1.49
CA GLU A 314 23.82 -1.30 1.04
C GLU A 314 22.41 -1.29 1.65
N LEU A 315 21.81 -2.47 1.76
CA LEU A 315 20.49 -2.67 2.34
C LEU A 315 20.49 -2.49 3.86
N GLU A 316 21.52 -2.98 4.55
CA GLU A 316 21.76 -2.66 5.97
C GLU A 316 21.78 -1.14 6.22
N LEU A 317 22.40 -0.35 5.34
CA LEU A 317 22.44 1.11 5.48
C LEU A 317 21.04 1.72 5.32
N LYS A 318 20.26 1.29 4.31
CA LYS A 318 18.87 1.74 4.11
C LYS A 318 17.98 1.42 5.32
N ILE A 319 18.14 0.24 5.91
CA ILE A 319 17.42 -0.17 7.13
C ILE A 319 17.78 0.77 8.30
N ARG A 320 19.07 1.09 8.50
CA ARG A 320 19.52 2.04 9.53
C ARG A 320 18.94 3.43 9.32
N GLU A 321 18.97 3.96 8.09
CA GLU A 321 18.37 5.26 7.74
C GLU A 321 16.86 5.29 8.07
N MET A 322 16.12 4.23 7.74
CA MET A 322 14.70 4.12 8.11
C MET A 322 14.52 4.11 9.63
N ILE A 323 15.33 3.34 10.37
CA ILE A 323 15.29 3.33 11.85
C ILE A 323 15.58 4.72 12.42
N GLU A 324 16.51 5.49 11.85
CA GLU A 324 16.78 6.87 12.26
C GLU A 324 15.58 7.81 11.99
N THR A 325 14.87 7.66 10.87
CA THR A 325 13.61 8.43 10.64
C THR A 325 12.49 8.05 11.62
N ILE A 326 12.42 6.80 12.05
CA ILE A 326 11.46 6.34 13.06
C ILE A 326 11.79 6.95 14.43
N HIS A 327 13.06 6.95 14.84
CA HIS A 327 13.48 7.54 16.12
C HIS A 327 13.32 9.06 16.16
N SER A 328 13.59 9.75 15.05
CA SER A 328 13.50 11.23 14.96
C SER A 328 12.08 11.78 14.78
N SER A 329 11.07 10.93 14.54
CA SER A 329 9.71 11.35 14.21
C SER A 329 8.69 11.25 15.37
N ASP A 330 9.16 11.08 16.61
CA ASP A 330 8.37 10.80 17.84
C ASP A 330 7.60 9.46 17.84
N TYR A 331 7.77 8.62 16.82
CA TYR A 331 7.00 7.38 16.59
C TYR A 331 7.01 6.44 17.81
N CYS A 332 8.21 6.13 18.30
CA CYS A 332 8.42 5.25 19.45
C CYS A 332 7.83 5.83 20.75
N ALA A 333 7.92 7.15 20.96
CA ALA A 333 7.35 7.81 22.14
C ALA A 333 5.82 7.73 22.14
N ALA A 334 5.19 7.98 20.98
CA ALA A 334 3.74 7.90 20.82
C ALA A 334 3.19 6.47 21.09
N LEU A 335 3.92 5.43 20.64
CA LEU A 335 3.55 4.04 20.92
C LEU A 335 3.71 3.67 22.40
N GLN A 336 4.79 4.10 23.06
CA GLN A 336 5.00 3.85 24.48
C GLN A 336 3.90 4.48 25.35
N GLU A 337 3.45 5.70 25.01
CA GLU A 337 2.33 6.35 25.69
C GLU A 337 1.03 5.53 25.56
N ILE A 338 0.73 5.02 24.37
CA ILE A 338 -0.46 4.19 24.10
C ILE A 338 -0.40 2.84 24.83
N ILE A 339 0.78 2.19 24.85
CA ILE A 339 1.00 0.92 25.56
C ILE A 339 0.78 1.07 27.07
N GLN A 340 0.99 2.27 27.63
CA GLN A 340 0.83 2.56 29.05
C GLN A 340 -0.59 2.92 29.48
N LEU A 341 -1.50 3.28 28.55
CA LEU A 341 -2.90 3.57 28.87
C LEU A 341 -3.55 2.43 29.66
N GLU A 342 -4.43 2.74 30.63
CA GLU A 342 -5.12 1.69 31.40
C GLU A 342 -6.20 0.97 30.56
N GLU A 343 -6.87 1.72 29.67
CA GLU A 343 -8.02 1.27 28.87
C GLU A 343 -7.67 0.30 27.72
N ILE A 344 -6.39 0.20 27.32
CA ILE A 344 -5.98 -0.70 26.25
C ILE A 344 -6.11 -2.16 26.67
N ARG A 345 -6.84 -2.93 25.84
CA ARG A 345 -7.04 -4.37 26.03
C ARG A 345 -5.70 -5.11 26.04
N LEU A 346 -5.62 -6.16 26.87
CA LEU A 346 -4.41 -6.96 27.03
C LEU A 346 -3.88 -7.53 25.70
N GLU A 347 -4.78 -7.94 24.80
CA GLU A 347 -4.45 -8.44 23.45
C GLU A 347 -3.59 -7.44 22.66
N TYR A 348 -4.08 -6.20 22.51
CA TYR A 348 -3.37 -5.12 21.81
C TYR A 348 -2.14 -4.65 22.59
N ARG A 349 -2.17 -4.66 23.93
CA ARG A 349 -1.00 -4.28 24.73
C ARG A 349 0.18 -5.21 24.48
N VAL A 350 -0.05 -6.53 24.46
CA VAL A 350 1.00 -7.53 24.20
C VAL A 350 1.53 -7.41 22.77
N GLU A 351 0.63 -7.35 21.77
CA GLU A 351 0.98 -7.18 20.36
C GLU A 351 1.83 -5.92 20.14
N LEU A 352 1.34 -4.74 20.57
CA LEU A 352 2.05 -3.48 20.39
C LEU A 352 3.37 -3.47 21.17
N SER A 353 3.44 -4.06 22.37
CA SER A 353 4.71 -4.13 23.14
C SER A 353 5.76 -4.97 22.43
N GLN A 354 5.38 -6.12 21.85
CA GLN A 354 6.30 -6.97 21.10
C GLN A 354 6.85 -6.25 19.87
N ILE A 355 5.96 -5.70 19.03
CA ILE A 355 6.38 -5.07 17.78
C ILE A 355 7.13 -3.75 18.05
N THR A 356 6.66 -2.94 19.01
CA THR A 356 7.38 -1.71 19.42
C THR A 356 8.75 -2.03 19.97
N SER A 357 8.93 -3.16 20.68
CA SER A 357 10.27 -3.56 21.13
C SER A 357 11.21 -3.82 19.93
N LYS A 358 10.80 -4.62 18.92
CA LYS A 358 11.61 -4.82 17.70
C LYS A 358 11.99 -3.50 17.02
N ILE A 359 11.00 -2.65 16.72
CA ILE A 359 11.19 -1.41 15.93
C ILE A 359 12.03 -0.38 16.70
N CYS A 360 11.76 -0.22 18.01
CA CYS A 360 12.30 0.87 18.83
C CYS A 360 13.42 0.47 19.79
N SER A 361 13.84 -0.80 19.80
CA SER A 361 15.09 -1.26 20.43
C SER A 361 16.13 -1.71 19.39
N ALA A 362 15.96 -1.31 18.13
CA ALA A 362 16.85 -1.68 17.04
C ALA A 362 18.25 -1.01 17.12
N TYR A 363 18.46 -0.08 18.07
CA TYR A 363 19.78 0.42 18.52
C TYR A 363 19.78 0.74 20.03
#